data_AF-A0A7C8Z340-F1
#
_entry.id   AF-A0A7C8Z340-F1
#
_cell.length_a   1.000
_cell.length_b   1.000
_cell.length_c   1.000
_cell.angle_alpha   90.00
_cell.angle_beta   90.00
_cell.angle_gamma   90.00
#
_symmetry.space_group_name_H-M   'P 1'
#
loop_
_entity.id
_entity.type
_entity.pdbx_description
1 polymer ?
#
loop_
_entity_poly.entity_id
_entity_poly.type
_entity_poly.pdbx_seq_one_letter_code
_entity_poly.pdbx_strand_id
1 'polypeptide(L)'
;EHLTTLEKLVIWCGDELDFSADEDMPWKALKNLQSLELLGMSKLLTLPNGLRYLTNLRSLCIASNWELKELPEWISCLSSLQQMELYLCPKLTSLPEGFRELTGLKKLRITLCEEIGRAS
;
A
#
# COMPACT_ATOMS: atom_id res chain seq x y z
N GLU A 1 3.99 1.35 -23.94
CA GLU A 1 4.72 2.52 -23.41
C GLU A 1 3.80 3.66 -22.88
N HIS A 2 2.50 3.43 -22.63
CA HIS A 2 1.53 4.52 -22.39
C HIS A 2 1.19 4.83 -20.92
N LEU A 3 1.78 4.13 -19.94
CA LEU A 3 1.44 4.32 -18.53
C LEU A 3 2.27 5.40 -17.83
N THR A 4 3.13 6.12 -18.57
CA THR A 4 4.00 7.15 -18.00
C THR A 4 3.24 8.40 -17.59
N THR A 5 2.01 8.64 -18.04
CA THR A 5 1.18 9.79 -17.62
C THR A 5 0.24 9.48 -16.47
N LEU A 6 0.19 8.23 -16.02
CA LEU A 6 -0.78 7.80 -15.02
C LEU A 6 -0.39 8.35 -13.64
N GLU A 7 -1.21 9.26 -13.11
CA GLU A 7 -1.01 9.86 -11.78
C GLU A 7 -1.84 9.20 -10.68
N LYS A 8 -2.96 8.57 -11.06
CA LYS A 8 -3.85 7.87 -10.13
C LYS A 8 -4.17 6.48 -10.65
N LEU A 9 -4.02 5.49 -9.78
CA LEU A 9 -4.35 4.09 -10.05
C LEU A 9 -5.22 3.58 -8.91
N VAL A 10 -6.36 2.99 -9.26
CA VAL A 10 -7.25 2.32 -8.33
C VAL A 10 -7.35 0.87 -8.77
N ILE A 11 -7.02 -0.03 -7.85
CA ILE A 11 -7.13 -1.46 -8.04
C ILE A 11 -8.19 -1.95 -7.08
N TRP A 12 -9.27 -2.50 -7.63
CA TRP A 12 -10.28 -3.20 -6.86
C TRP A 12 -10.28 -4.65 -7.31
N CYS A 13 -9.97 -5.58 -6.41
CA CYS A 13 -10.00 -7.00 -6.74
C CYS A 13 -10.92 -7.74 -5.79
N GLY A 14 -12.03 -8.24 -6.30
CA GLY A 14 -13.07 -8.89 -5.50
C GLY A 14 -12.99 -10.42 -5.45
N ASP A 15 -11.86 -11.07 -5.76
CA ASP A 15 -11.47 -12.45 -5.33
C ASP A 15 -10.42 -13.17 -6.21
N GLU A 16 -10.06 -12.63 -7.38
CA GLU A 16 -9.30 -13.40 -8.39
C GLU A 16 -7.81 -13.05 -8.56
N LEU A 17 -7.37 -11.84 -8.25
CA LEU A 17 -5.98 -11.41 -8.48
C LEU A 17 -5.12 -11.66 -7.25
N ASP A 18 -4.14 -12.54 -7.43
CA ASP A 18 -3.08 -12.76 -6.46
C ASP A 18 -1.94 -11.76 -6.71
N PHE A 19 -1.87 -10.71 -5.90
CA PHE A 19 -0.77 -9.74 -5.92
C PHE A 19 0.50 -10.25 -5.22
N SER A 20 0.51 -11.47 -4.68
CA SER A 20 1.70 -12.06 -4.05
C SER A 20 2.77 -12.49 -5.06
N ALA A 21 2.38 -12.69 -6.33
CA ALA A 21 3.31 -12.91 -7.43
C ALA A 21 3.83 -11.56 -7.93
N ASP A 22 4.98 -11.14 -7.40
CA ASP A 22 5.69 -9.90 -7.73
C ASP A 22 6.05 -9.71 -9.22
N GLU A 23 5.86 -10.73 -10.08
CA GLU A 23 6.52 -10.82 -11.38
C GLU A 23 5.77 -10.14 -12.55
N ASP A 24 4.44 -9.96 -12.48
CA ASP A 24 3.67 -9.57 -13.68
C ASP A 24 3.33 -8.08 -13.80
N MET A 25 3.32 -7.32 -12.69
CA MET A 25 2.90 -5.91 -12.73
C MET A 25 4.09 -4.96 -12.90
N PRO A 26 4.12 -4.12 -13.95
CA PRO A 26 5.25 -3.23 -14.23
C PRO A 26 5.23 -1.95 -13.38
N TRP A 27 5.21 -2.10 -12.05
CA TRP A 27 5.18 -0.98 -11.09
C TRP A 27 6.27 0.07 -11.35
N LYS A 28 7.47 -0.38 -11.74
CA LYS A 28 8.61 0.49 -12.09
C LYS A 28 8.35 1.40 -13.28
N ALA A 29 7.38 1.07 -14.15
CA ALA A 29 6.99 1.92 -15.28
C ALA A 29 6.06 3.07 -14.84
N LEU A 30 5.38 2.95 -13.70
CA LEU A 30 4.42 3.93 -13.17
C LEU A 30 5.11 5.07 -12.41
N LYS A 31 6.14 5.66 -12.99
CA LYS A 31 7.00 6.65 -12.31
C LYS A 31 6.28 7.94 -11.91
N ASN A 32 5.19 8.29 -12.59
CA ASN A 32 4.43 9.52 -12.33
C ASN A 32 3.22 9.29 -11.42
N LEU A 33 3.06 8.08 -10.89
CA LEU A 33 1.95 7.76 -10.01
C LEU A 33 2.08 8.53 -8.69
N GLN A 34 1.05 9.30 -8.35
CA GLN A 34 0.94 10.10 -7.14
C GLN A 34 -0.11 9.55 -6.18
N SER A 35 -1.09 8.80 -6.67
CA SER A 35 -2.17 8.22 -5.88
C SER A 35 -2.39 6.75 -6.24
N LEU A 36 -2.38 5.89 -5.23
CA LEU A 36 -2.64 4.46 -5.36
C LEU A 36 -3.70 4.05 -4.35
N GLU A 37 -4.75 3.39 -4.83
CA GLU A 37 -5.78 2.81 -3.99
C GLU A 37 -5.83 1.30 -4.25
N LEU A 38 -5.68 0.51 -3.18
CA LEU A 38 -5.70 -0.95 -3.20
C LEU A 38 -6.90 -1.43 -2.37
N LEU A 39 -7.97 -1.82 -3.08
CA LEU A 39 -9.29 -2.04 -2.51
C LEU A 39 -9.71 -3.51 -2.64
N GLY A 40 -10.23 -4.09 -1.57
CA GLY A 40 -10.96 -5.37 -1.59
C GLY A 40 -10.10 -6.62 -1.80
N MET A 41 -8.78 -6.53 -1.79
CA MET A 41 -7.85 -7.59 -2.17
C MET A 41 -7.86 -8.73 -1.14
N SER A 42 -8.72 -9.72 -1.36
CA SER A 42 -9.00 -10.80 -0.42
C SER A 42 -7.84 -11.79 -0.24
N LYS A 43 -6.85 -11.80 -1.14
CA LYS A 43 -5.65 -12.67 -1.05
C LYS A 43 -4.38 -11.91 -0.67
N LEU A 44 -4.43 -10.59 -0.48
CA LEU A 44 -3.24 -9.80 -0.20
C LEU A 44 -2.77 -10.01 1.25
N LEU A 45 -1.71 -10.79 1.44
CA LEU A 45 -1.08 -10.98 2.75
C LEU A 45 -0.14 -9.83 3.14
N THR A 46 0.56 -9.27 2.15
CA THR A 46 1.49 -8.13 2.26
C THR A 46 1.53 -7.38 0.92
N LEU A 47 2.03 -6.15 0.91
CA LEU A 47 2.15 -5.35 -0.32
C LEU A 47 3.24 -5.90 -1.25
N PRO A 48 3.02 -5.93 -2.59
CA PRO A 48 4.02 -6.42 -3.54
C PRO A 48 5.28 -5.55 -3.54
N ASN A 49 6.46 -6.18 -3.62
CA ASN A 49 7.75 -5.48 -3.56
C ASN A 49 7.94 -4.48 -4.70
N GLY A 50 7.31 -4.69 -5.85
CA GLY A 50 7.35 -3.74 -6.96
C GLY A 50 6.88 -2.32 -6.60
N LEU A 51 6.02 -2.16 -5.60
CA LEU A 51 5.53 -0.85 -5.14
C LEU A 51 6.62 0.03 -4.54
N ARG A 52 7.76 -0.54 -4.11
CA ARG A 52 8.92 0.22 -3.61
C ARG A 52 9.47 1.23 -4.60
N TYR A 53 9.21 1.05 -5.90
CA TYR A 53 9.67 1.93 -6.96
C TYR A 53 8.80 3.19 -7.16
N LEU A 54 7.65 3.28 -6.49
CA LEU A 54 6.72 4.39 -6.61
C LEU A 54 7.13 5.59 -5.74
N THR A 55 8.35 6.07 -5.89
CA THR A 55 8.94 7.10 -5.01
C THR A 55 8.25 8.48 -5.11
N ASN A 56 7.45 8.71 -6.16
CA ASN A 56 6.64 9.92 -6.35
C ASN A 56 5.23 9.82 -5.74
N LEU A 57 4.88 8.68 -5.14
CA LEU A 57 3.56 8.46 -4.55
C LEU A 57 3.34 9.41 -3.37
N ARG A 58 2.23 10.16 -3.41
CA ARG A 58 1.83 11.13 -2.38
C ARG A 58 0.68 10.62 -1.52
N SER A 59 -0.14 9.74 -2.06
CA SER A 59 -1.32 9.19 -1.40
C SER A 59 -1.39 7.67 -1.62
N LEU A 60 -1.48 6.92 -0.52
CA LEU A 60 -1.70 5.49 -0.52
C LEU A 60 -2.96 5.17 0.31
N CYS A 61 -3.96 4.57 -0.32
CA CYS A 61 -5.14 4.05 0.37
C CYS A 61 -5.17 2.53 0.24
N ILE A 62 -5.36 1.85 1.36
CA ILE A 62 -5.49 0.39 1.42
C ILE A 62 -6.76 0.13 2.19
N ALA A 63 -7.77 -0.43 1.51
CA ALA A 63 -9.08 -0.59 2.12
C ALA A 63 -9.71 -1.94 1.83
N SER A 64 -10.44 -2.47 2.80
CA SER A 64 -11.16 -3.76 2.68
C SER A 64 -10.25 -4.92 2.29
N ASN A 65 -9.00 -4.94 2.77
CA ASN A 65 -8.06 -6.04 2.54
C ASN A 65 -8.02 -6.93 3.77
N TRP A 66 -8.87 -7.95 3.79
CA TRP A 66 -9.18 -8.73 4.99
C TRP A 66 -8.06 -9.68 5.42
N GLU A 67 -7.21 -10.08 4.48
CA GLU A 67 -6.09 -10.98 4.73
C GLU A 67 -4.75 -10.26 4.92
N LEU A 68 -4.73 -8.92 4.86
CA LEU A 68 -3.50 -8.14 5.02
C LEU A 68 -3.00 -8.25 6.47
N LYS A 69 -1.82 -8.86 6.64
CA LYS A 69 -1.21 -9.13 7.95
C LYS A 69 -0.14 -8.13 8.34
N GLU A 70 0.62 -7.67 7.36
CA GLU A 70 1.76 -6.81 7.57
C GLU A 70 1.94 -5.85 6.40
N LEU A 71 2.61 -4.73 6.66
CA LEU A 71 3.13 -3.84 5.64
C LEU A 71 4.64 -4.03 5.57
N PRO A 72 5.24 -4.01 4.38
CA PRO A 72 6.67 -4.24 4.23
C PRO A 72 7.52 -3.04 4.65
N GLU A 73 8.75 -3.31 5.12
CA GLU A 73 9.70 -2.28 5.58
C GLU A 73 10.09 -1.29 4.47
N TRP A 74 10.05 -1.69 3.20
CA TRP A 74 10.34 -0.78 2.10
C TRP A 74 9.33 0.37 1.97
N ILE A 75 8.25 0.41 2.76
CA ILE A 75 7.34 1.56 2.81
C ILE A 75 8.12 2.88 3.01
N SER A 76 9.26 2.85 3.71
CA SER A 76 10.13 4.03 3.87
C SER A 76 10.74 4.55 2.57
N CYS A 77 10.81 3.73 1.53
CA CYS A 77 11.24 4.15 0.19
C CYS A 77 10.24 5.11 -0.48
N LEU A 78 8.99 5.16 -0.01
CA LEU A 78 7.98 6.10 -0.52
C LEU A 78 8.19 7.51 0.08
N SER A 79 9.35 8.10 -0.21
CA SER A 79 9.80 9.37 0.39
C SER A 79 8.89 10.58 0.12
N SER A 80 8.09 10.53 -0.95
CA SER A 80 7.11 11.57 -1.28
C SER A 80 5.75 11.38 -0.61
N LEU A 81 5.56 10.31 0.17
CA LEU A 81 4.25 9.96 0.72
C LEU A 81 3.81 11.00 1.76
N GLN A 82 2.63 11.58 1.53
CA GLN A 82 2.05 12.62 2.38
C GLN A 82 0.80 12.15 3.10
N GLN A 83 0.08 11.19 2.52
CA GLN A 83 -1.19 10.70 3.04
C GLN A 83 -1.23 9.18 2.94
N MET A 84 -1.54 8.53 4.05
CA MET A 84 -1.76 7.10 4.10
C MET A 84 -3.05 6.79 4.83
N GLU A 85 -3.87 5.93 4.23
CA GLU A 85 -5.13 5.47 4.80
C GLU A 85 -5.20 3.95 4.81
N LEU A 86 -5.49 3.40 5.98
CA LEU A 86 -5.75 1.99 6.21
C LEU A 86 -7.17 1.85 6.74
N TYR A 87 -8.03 1.18 5.99
CA TYR A 87 -9.45 1.03 6.34
C TYR A 87 -9.90 -0.42 6.21
N LEU A 88 -10.57 -0.99 7.21
CA LEU A 88 -11.04 -2.39 7.15
C LEU A 88 -9.91 -3.37 6.79
N CYS A 89 -8.80 -3.32 7.54
CA CYS A 89 -7.70 -4.29 7.48
C CYS A 89 -7.59 -5.01 8.83
N PRO A 90 -8.54 -5.91 9.16
CA PRO A 90 -8.69 -6.46 10.51
C PRO A 90 -7.49 -7.28 10.98
N LYS A 91 -6.78 -7.95 10.07
CA LYS A 91 -5.63 -8.82 10.41
C LYS A 91 -4.28 -8.10 10.48
N LEU A 92 -4.23 -6.81 10.20
CA LEU A 92 -2.98 -6.04 10.24
C LEU A 92 -2.57 -5.82 11.70
N THR A 93 -1.46 -6.41 12.12
CA THR A 93 -1.05 -6.47 13.54
C THR A 93 -0.14 -5.30 13.96
N SER A 94 0.67 -4.78 13.04
CA SER A 94 1.64 -3.73 13.33
C SER A 94 1.91 -2.84 12.11
N LEU A 95 2.52 -1.68 12.37
CA LEU A 95 3.16 -0.85 11.36
C LEU A 95 4.67 -1.15 11.36
N PRO A 96 5.31 -1.29 10.19
CA PRO A 96 6.75 -1.53 10.09
C PRO A 96 7.57 -0.37 10.65
N GLU A 97 8.80 -0.65 11.08
CA GLU A 97 9.68 0.37 11.69
C GLU A 97 9.99 1.51 10.70
N GLY A 98 10.03 1.21 9.40
CA GLY A 98 10.18 2.16 8.32
C GLY A 98 9.14 3.30 8.29
N PHE A 99 8.01 3.20 8.99
CA PHE A 99 7.09 4.34 9.16
C PHE A 99 7.74 5.54 9.84
N ARG A 100 8.76 5.32 10.68
CA ARG A 100 9.50 6.40 11.34
C ARG A 100 10.32 7.24 10.35
N GLU A 101 10.66 6.66 9.20
CA GLU A 101 11.46 7.30 8.15
C GLU A 101 10.60 8.11 7.17
N LEU A 102 9.26 7.97 7.24
CA LEU A 102 8.30 8.71 6.43
C LEU A 102 8.14 10.16 6.92
N THR A 103 9.25 10.92 6.88
CA THR A 103 9.32 12.33 7.33
C THR A 103 8.36 13.27 6.57
N GLY A 104 7.94 12.89 5.36
CA GLY A 104 6.97 13.63 4.55
C GLY A 104 5.50 13.36 4.88
N LEU A 105 5.20 12.36 5.72
CA LEU A 105 3.83 11.92 6.01
C LEU A 105 3.10 12.96 6.87
N LYS A 106 2.02 13.52 6.34
CA LYS A 106 1.21 14.57 7.00
C LYS A 106 -0.09 14.04 7.56
N LYS A 107 -0.61 12.96 6.98
CA LYS A 107 -1.89 12.36 7.39
C LYS A 107 -1.74 10.85 7.40
N LEU A 108 -2.01 10.26 8.56
CA LEU A 108 -2.18 8.82 8.72
C LEU A 108 -3.57 8.59 9.30
N ARG A 109 -4.39 7.82 8.59
CA ARG A 109 -5.69 7.36 9.10
C ARG A 109 -5.70 5.84 9.15
N ILE A 110 -6.06 5.32 10.30
CA ILE A 110 -6.23 3.88 10.54
C ILE A 110 -7.60 3.71 11.16
N THR A 111 -8.46 2.91 10.54
CA THR A 111 -9.86 2.78 10.96
C THR A 111 -10.34 1.37 10.68
N LEU A 112 -10.96 0.72 11.67
CA LEU A 112 -11.40 -0.67 11.58
C LEU A 112 -10.24 -1.65 11.24
N CYS A 113 -9.06 -1.41 11.82
CA CYS A 113 -7.94 -2.35 11.83
C CYS A 113 -7.75 -2.82 13.27
N GLU A 114 -8.40 -3.92 13.64
CA GLU A 114 -8.62 -4.29 15.05
C GLU A 114 -7.39 -4.86 15.74
N GLU A 115 -6.53 -5.55 15.00
CA GLU A 115 -5.33 -6.20 15.54
C GLU A 115 -4.13 -5.26 15.67
N ILE A 116 -4.24 -4.02 15.15
CA ILE A 116 -3.12 -3.08 15.15
C ILE A 116 -2.78 -2.64 16.58
N GLY A 117 -1.55 -2.92 17.01
CA GLY A 117 -1.10 -2.60 18.37
C GLY A 117 -1.59 -3.56 19.46
N ARG A 118 -2.25 -4.68 19.09
CA ARG A 118 -2.54 -5.79 20.01
C ARG A 118 -1.41 -6.82 20.11
N ALA A 119 -0.51 -6.83 19.14
CA ALA A 119 0.72 -7.61 19.19
C ALA A 119 1.76 -6.89 20.08
N SER A 120 1.65 -7.09 21.39
CA SER A 120 2.62 -6.63 22.40
C SER A 120 2.94 -7.76 23.36
#